data_AF-A0A934E4Y9-F1
#
_entry.id   AF-A0A934E4Y9-F1
#
_cell.length_a   1.000
_cell.length_b   1.000
_cell.length_c   1.000
_cell.angle_alpha   90.00
_cell.angle_beta   90.00
_cell.angle_gamma   90.00
#
_symmetry.space_group_name_H-M   'P 1'
#
loop_
_entity.id
_entity.type
_entity.pdbx_description
1 polymer ?
#
loop_
_entity_poly.entity_id
_entity_poly.type
_entity_poly.pdbx_seq_one_letter_code
_entity_poly.pdbx_strand_id
1 'polypeptide(L)'
;MKLITVVLAVITLAGCSQSVCERMADNDDLQKKAEPCQSGTVTITVNKLDVAKCEEGFATCTENDSAKLEESLDCTDALSTCSPASYQDWASSFGACYAKM
;
A
#
# COMPACT_ATOMS: atom_id res chain seq x y z
N MET A 1 -8.07 16.28 22.30
CA MET A 1 -7.17 15.90 21.19
C MET A 1 -7.88 14.82 20.39
N LYS A 2 -8.17 15.02 19.10
CA LYS A 2 -8.74 13.98 18.22
C LYS A 2 -7.57 13.24 17.58
N LEU A 3 -7.42 11.95 17.85
CA LEU A 3 -6.52 11.08 17.08
C LEU A 3 -7.15 10.84 15.72
N ILE A 4 -6.39 11.09 14.65
CA ILE A 4 -6.73 10.73 13.28
C ILE A 4 -5.91 9.49 12.96
N THR A 5 -6.57 8.33 12.96
CA THR A 5 -5.96 7.08 12.50
C THR A 5 -6.28 6.92 11.02
N VAL A 6 -5.24 6.89 10.19
CA VAL A 6 -5.38 6.58 8.76
C VAL A 6 -4.77 5.22 8.52
N VAL A 7 -5.65 4.27 8.22
CA VAL A 7 -5.27 2.91 7.86
C VAL A 7 -5.07 2.90 6.35
N LEU A 8 -3.81 2.75 5.93
CA LEU A 8 -3.48 2.46 4.54
C LEU A 8 -3.61 0.95 4.39
N ALA A 9 -4.85 0.53 4.12
CA ALA A 9 -5.14 -0.87 3.90
C ALA A 9 -4.55 -1.27 2.55
N VAL A 10 -3.49 -2.07 2.60
CA VAL A 10 -3.15 -2.93 1.48
C VAL A 10 -4.26 -3.97 1.44
N ILE A 11 -5.28 -3.76 0.61
CA ILE A 11 -6.37 -4.74 0.49
C ILE A 11 -5.73 -6.06 0.12
N THR A 12 -6.10 -7.12 0.85
CA THR A 12 -5.82 -8.50 0.46
C THR A 12 -6.43 -8.70 -0.92
N LEU A 13 -5.61 -8.48 -1.94
CA LEU A 13 -5.96 -8.81 -3.31
C LEU A 13 -6.02 -10.32 -3.29
N ALA A 14 -7.26 -10.82 -3.35
CA ALA A 14 -7.52 -12.19 -3.66
C ALA A 14 -7.02 -12.41 -5.09
N GLY A 15 -5.71 -12.61 -5.19
CA GLY A 15 -5.12 -13.42 -6.20
C GLY A 15 -4.15 -12.81 -7.17
N CYS A 16 -2.96 -12.41 -6.75
CA CYS A 16 -1.92 -12.06 -7.73
C CYS A 16 -0.66 -12.90 -7.54
N SER A 17 0.25 -12.83 -8.52
CA SER A 17 1.35 -13.80 -8.65
C SER A 17 2.21 -13.87 -7.39
N GLN A 18 2.90 -15.01 -7.23
CA GLN A 18 3.77 -15.27 -6.08
C GLN A 18 4.75 -14.11 -5.85
N SER A 19 5.34 -13.55 -6.92
CA SER A 19 6.26 -12.41 -6.84
C SER A 19 5.58 -11.09 -6.44
N VAL A 20 4.31 -10.89 -6.77
CA VAL A 20 3.56 -9.69 -6.43
C VAL A 20 3.12 -9.73 -4.97
N CYS A 21 2.63 -10.88 -4.49
CA CYS A 21 2.29 -11.07 -3.08
C CYS A 21 3.51 -10.92 -2.16
N GLU A 22 4.67 -11.46 -2.57
CA GLU A 22 5.93 -11.27 -1.85
C GLU A 22 6.35 -9.79 -1.83
N ARG A 23 6.30 -9.07 -2.97
CA ARG A 23 6.58 -7.62 -3.02
C ARG A 23 5.65 -6.80 -2.14
N MET A 24 4.37 -7.17 -2.08
CA MET A 24 3.38 -6.49 -1.22
C MET A 24 3.64 -6.75 0.27
N ALA A 25 4.09 -7.95 0.63
CA ALA A 25 4.45 -8.27 2.01
C ALA A 25 5.76 -7.59 2.45
N ASP A 26 6.67 -7.38 1.51
CA ASP A 26 7.92 -6.62 1.70
C ASP A 26 7.75 -5.10 1.62
N ASN A 27 6.50 -4.59 1.57
CA ASN A 27 6.21 -3.16 1.50
C ASN A 27 6.44 -2.40 2.83
N ASP A 28 7.45 -2.82 3.59
CA ASP A 28 8.05 -2.07 4.70
C ASP A 28 8.56 -0.69 4.25
N ASP A 29 8.83 -0.52 2.95
CA ASP A 29 9.24 0.76 2.37
C ASP A 29 8.13 1.82 2.43
N LEU A 30 6.87 1.46 2.15
CA LEU A 30 5.75 2.38 2.29
C LEU A 30 5.52 2.79 3.75
N GLN A 31 5.66 1.85 4.70
CA GLN A 31 5.59 2.16 6.13
C GLN A 31 6.67 3.19 6.52
N LYS A 32 7.92 3.00 6.05
CA LYS A 32 9.03 3.95 6.27
C LYS A 32 8.78 5.30 5.60
N LYS A 33 8.19 5.31 4.40
CA LYS A 33 7.79 6.55 3.71
C LYS A 33 6.69 7.28 4.48
N ALA A 34 5.78 6.57 5.13
CA ALA A 34 4.71 7.17 5.92
C ALA A 34 5.15 7.62 7.32
N GLU A 35 6.16 6.97 7.90
CA GLU A 35 6.61 7.16 9.29
C GLU A 35 6.83 8.63 9.70
N PRO A 36 7.45 9.52 8.89
CA PRO A 36 7.68 10.90 9.31
C PRO A 36 6.42 11.76 9.38
N CYS A 37 5.31 11.30 8.82
CA CYS A 37 3.99 11.92 8.98
C CYS A 37 3.24 11.41 10.20
N GLN A 38 3.73 10.37 10.87
CA GLN A 38 3.20 9.96 12.15
C GLN A 38 3.52 11.05 13.18
N SER A 39 2.49 11.51 13.88
CA SER A 39 2.61 12.48 14.96
C SER A 39 1.64 12.08 16.08
N GLY A 40 1.77 12.67 17.27
CA GLY A 40 0.90 12.34 18.42
C GLY A 40 -0.61 12.48 18.16
N THR A 41 -1.02 13.06 17.03
CA THR A 41 -2.40 13.17 16.56
C THR A 41 -2.70 12.40 15.26
N VAL A 42 -1.68 11.94 14.53
CA VAL A 42 -1.84 11.21 13.26
C VAL A 42 -1.10 9.88 13.34
N THR A 43 -1.85 8.79 13.34
CA THR A 43 -1.27 7.44 13.27
C THR A 43 -1.52 6.89 11.88
N ILE A 44 -0.44 6.51 11.19
CA ILE A 44 -0.52 5.86 9.89
C ILE A 44 -0.14 4.40 10.09
N THR A 45 -1.05 3.49 9.76
CA THR A 45 -0.80 2.06 9.80
C THR A 45 -0.88 1.52 8.39
N VAL A 46 0.22 1.01 7.87
CA VAL A 46 0.22 0.19 6.66
C VAL A 46 0.02 -1.25 7.12
N ASN A 47 -1.09 -1.86 6.70
CA ASN A 47 -1.32 -3.26 7.04
C ASN A 47 -0.36 -4.14 6.25
N LYS A 48 0.38 -5.01 6.94
CA LYS A 48 1.18 -6.03 6.29
C LYS A 48 0.26 -7.03 5.59
N LEU A 49 0.56 -7.31 4.33
CA LEU A 49 -0.19 -8.31 3.57
C LEU A 49 0.17 -9.72 4.08
N ASP A 50 -0.84 -10.58 4.22
CA ASP A 50 -0.65 -12.00 4.52
C ASP A 50 -0.41 -12.74 3.18
N VAL A 51 0.85 -13.10 2.91
CA VAL A 51 1.28 -13.73 1.65
C VAL A 51 0.46 -14.98 1.36
N ALA A 52 0.22 -15.83 2.36
CA ALA A 52 -0.52 -17.07 2.17
C ALA A 52 -1.97 -16.81 1.73
N LYS A 53 -2.61 -15.77 2.26
CA LYS A 53 -3.96 -15.36 1.82
C LYS A 53 -3.97 -14.69 0.46
N CYS A 54 -2.89 -14.02 0.09
CA CYS A 54 -2.70 -13.46 -1.25
C CYS A 54 -2.54 -14.56 -2.30
N GLU A 55 -1.73 -15.57 -1.99
CA GLU A 55 -1.48 -16.75 -2.83
C GLU A 55 -2.73 -17.63 -3.00
N GLU A 56 -3.54 -17.83 -1.96
CA GLU A 56 -4.79 -18.60 -2.07
C GLU A 56 -5.79 -17.96 -3.05
N GLY A 57 -5.79 -16.63 -3.16
CA GLY A 57 -6.59 -15.95 -4.17
C GLY A 57 -6.10 -16.20 -5.60
N PHE A 58 -4.83 -16.60 -5.79
CA PHE A 58 -4.11 -16.49 -7.07
C PHE A 58 -4.67 -17.37 -8.17
N ALA A 59 -5.35 -18.45 -7.80
CA ALA A 59 -6.04 -19.32 -8.76
C ALA A 59 -7.09 -18.59 -9.63
N THR A 60 -7.46 -17.35 -9.30
CA THR A 60 -8.58 -16.63 -9.92
C THR A 60 -8.21 -15.40 -10.76
N CYS A 61 -6.95 -14.95 -10.80
CA CYS A 61 -6.61 -13.76 -11.59
C CYS A 61 -6.31 -14.01 -13.06
N THR A 62 -6.57 -12.96 -13.84
CA THR A 62 -6.12 -12.84 -15.22
C THR A 62 -4.78 -12.09 -15.29
N GLU A 63 -4.07 -12.20 -16.42
CA GLU A 63 -2.84 -11.44 -16.68
C GLU A 63 -3.06 -9.92 -16.55
N ASN A 64 -4.26 -9.43 -16.87
CA ASN A 64 -4.62 -8.02 -16.79
C ASN A 64 -4.71 -7.51 -15.35
N ASP A 65 -5.13 -8.35 -14.41
CA ASP A 65 -5.22 -7.98 -12.99
C ASP A 65 -3.82 -7.90 -12.37
N SER A 66 -2.94 -8.84 -12.76
CA SER A 66 -1.53 -8.83 -12.32
C SER A 66 -0.79 -7.58 -12.78
N ALA A 67 -1.02 -7.13 -14.02
CA ALA A 67 -0.40 -5.93 -14.56
C ALA A 67 -0.82 -4.65 -13.82
N LYS A 68 -2.10 -4.53 -13.44
CA LYS A 68 -2.60 -3.38 -12.67
C LYS A 68 -2.07 -3.35 -11.24
N LEU A 69 -1.89 -4.52 -10.63
CA LEU A 69 -1.24 -4.60 -9.33
C LEU A 69 0.22 -4.18 -9.39
N GLU A 70 0.96 -4.67 -10.38
CA GLU A 70 2.34 -4.24 -10.59
C GLU A 70 2.41 -2.73 -10.80
N GLU A 71 1.50 -2.15 -11.59
CA GLU A 71 1.43 -0.70 -11.80
C GLU A 71 1.13 0.07 -10.49
N SER A 72 0.20 -0.44 -9.68
CA SER A 72 -0.08 0.15 -8.36
C SER A 72 1.12 0.07 -7.43
N LEU A 73 1.83 -1.05 -7.40
CA LEU A 73 2.99 -1.25 -6.55
C LEU A 73 4.15 -0.36 -6.97
N ASP A 74 4.47 -0.35 -8.27
CA ASP A 74 5.49 0.53 -8.82
C ASP A 74 5.17 2.01 -8.55
N CYS A 75 3.88 2.38 -8.60
CA CYS A 75 3.44 3.72 -8.21
C CYS A 75 3.70 4.00 -6.72
N THR A 76 3.37 3.07 -5.81
CA THR A 76 3.64 3.24 -4.37
C THR A 76 5.14 3.25 -4.05
N ASP A 77 5.93 2.47 -4.79
CA ASP A 77 7.40 2.43 -4.69
C ASP A 77 8.02 3.76 -5.16
N ALA A 78 7.38 4.45 -6.11
CA ALA A 78 7.80 5.76 -6.58
C ALA A 78 7.39 6.94 -5.67
N LEU A 79 6.53 6.72 -4.67
CA LEU A 79 6.13 7.79 -3.75
C LEU A 79 7.33 8.28 -2.94
N SER A 80 7.42 9.60 -2.78
CA SER A 80 8.39 10.21 -1.88
C SER A 80 8.06 9.91 -0.42
N THR A 81 9.05 10.03 0.46
CA THR A 81 8.82 10.04 1.91
C THR A 81 7.86 11.17 2.28
N CYS A 82 6.88 10.85 3.11
CA CYS A 82 5.89 11.78 3.63
C CYS A 82 6.56 12.83 4.52
N SER A 83 6.03 14.05 4.52
CA SER A 83 6.38 15.08 5.50
C SER A 83 5.10 15.66 6.12
N PRO A 84 5.10 16.11 7.39
CA PRO A 84 3.90 16.67 8.01
C PRO A 84 3.27 17.81 7.22
N ALA A 85 4.08 18.61 6.53
CA ALA A 85 3.63 19.72 5.70
C ALA A 85 2.97 19.27 4.39
N SER A 86 3.27 18.06 3.92
CA SER A 86 2.80 17.50 2.64
C SER A 86 1.89 16.28 2.84
N TYR A 87 1.37 16.05 4.05
CA TYR A 87 0.60 14.85 4.37
C TYR A 87 -0.60 14.66 3.44
N GLN A 88 -1.38 15.71 3.17
CA GLN A 88 -2.54 15.63 2.29
C GLN A 88 -2.16 15.26 0.85
N ASP A 89 -1.08 15.83 0.32
CA ASP A 89 -0.59 15.53 -1.03
C ASP A 89 -0.05 14.11 -1.12
N TRP A 90 0.69 13.68 -0.09
CA TRP A 90 1.22 12.32 -0.01
C TRP A 90 0.09 11.29 0.10
N ALA A 91 -0.91 11.53 0.97
CA ALA A 91 -2.07 10.65 1.12
C ALA A 91 -2.92 10.60 -0.15
N SER A 92 -3.07 11.73 -0.85
CA SER A 92 -3.76 11.78 -2.14
C SER A 92 -3.00 11.00 -3.22
N SER A 93 -1.68 11.12 -3.25
CA SER A 93 -0.82 10.38 -4.19
C SER A 93 -0.86 8.88 -3.92
N PHE A 94 -0.82 8.49 -2.65
CA PHE A 94 -1.03 7.10 -2.26
C PHE A 94 -2.39 6.57 -2.71
N GLY A 95 -3.47 7.32 -2.49
CA GLY A 95 -4.81 6.96 -2.97
C GLY A 95 -4.90 6.86 -4.50
N ALA A 96 -4.18 7.72 -5.22
CA ALA A 96 -4.11 7.68 -6.69
C ALA A 96 -3.35 6.45 -7.20
N CYS A 97 -2.28 6.02 -6.53
CA CYS A 97 -1.61 4.76 -6.83
C CYS A 97 -2.54 3.57 -6.64
N TYR A 98 -3.28 3.57 -5.53
CA TYR A 98 -4.26 2.53 -5.23
C TYR A 98 -5.37 2.42 -6.27
N ALA A 99 -5.78 3.53 -6.87
CA ALA A 99 -6.82 3.57 -7.91
C ALA A 99 -6.36 2.99 -9.27
N LYS A 100 -5.09 2.62 -9.42
CA LYS A 100 -4.56 1.97 -10.63
C LYS A 100 -4.83 0.46 -10.68
N MET A 101 -5.20 -0.11 -9.54
CA MET A 101 -5.59 -1.52 -9.40
C MET A 101 -6.87 -1.88 -10.17
#